data_AF-A0AAU3D4E0-F1
#
_entry.id   AF-A0AAU3D4E0-F1
#
_cell.length_a   1.000
_cell.length_b   1.000
_cell.length_c   1.000
_cell.angle_alpha   90.00
_cell.angle_beta   90.00
_cell.angle_gamma   90.00
#
_symmetry.space_group_name_H-M   'P 1'
#
loop_
_entity.id
_entity.type
_entity.pdbx_description
1 polymer ?
#
loop_
_entity_poly.entity_id
_entity_poly.type
_entity_poly.pdbx_seq_one_letter_code
_entity_poly.pdbx_strand_id
1 'polypeptide(L)' 'MISKIRVLLGMLVLLSLALGAIALLAAAKAGPTWFTFIPIGILVVGASVAQSLGWFNKKAG' A
#
# COMPACT_ATOMS: atom_id res chain seq x y z
N MET A 1 3.27 -22.10 6.28
CA MET A 1 4.12 -20.88 6.36
C MET A 1 3.56 -19.84 5.41
N ILE A 2 3.54 -18.56 5.79
CA ILE A 2 3.18 -17.49 4.84
C ILE A 2 4.20 -17.53 3.71
N SER A 3 3.72 -17.57 2.47
CA SER A 3 4.61 -17.54 1.32
C SER A 3 5.28 -16.18 1.27
N LYS A 4 6.61 -16.14 1.39
CA LYS A 4 7.41 -14.91 1.24
C LYS A 4 7.04 -14.17 -0.05
N ILE A 5 6.73 -14.92 -1.12
CA ILE A 5 6.34 -14.37 -2.42
C ILE A 5 5.01 -13.59 -2.32
N ARG A 6 4.02 -14.10 -1.59
CA ARG A 6 2.71 -13.41 -1.44
C ARG A 6 2.85 -12.09 -0.68
N VAL A 7 3.68 -12.08 0.36
CA VAL A 7 3.97 -10.86 1.13
C VAL A 7 4.71 -9.86 0.26
N LEU A 8 5.74 -10.32 -0.46
CA LEU A 8 6.51 -9.48 -1.38
C LEU A 8 5.61 -8.82 -2.43
N LEU A 9 4.73 -9.60 -3.07
CA LEU A 9 3.77 -9.09 -4.05
C LEU A 9 2.82 -8.07 -3.43
N GLY A 10 2.29 -8.34 -2.23
CA GLY A 10 1.43 -7.39 -1.52
C GLY A 10 2.14 -6.07 -1.23
N MET A 11 3.38 -6.12 -0.76
CA MET A 11 4.18 -4.92 -0.51
C MET A 11 4.54 -4.17 -1.79
N LEU A 12 4.86 -4.86 -2.88
CA LEU A 12 5.15 -4.25 -4.18
C LEU A 12 3.92 -3.55 -4.77
N VAL A 13 2.72 -4.12 -4.61
CA VAL A 13 1.47 -3.50 -5.04
C VAL A 13 1.21 -2.23 -4.22
N LEU A 14 1.33 -2.29 -2.89
CA LEU A 14 1.15 -1.12 -2.03
C LEU A 14 2.17 -0.01 -2.34
N LEU A 15 3.43 -0.37 -2.58
CA LEU A 15 4.47 0.56 -2.98
C LEU A 15 4.14 1.22 -4.33
N SER A 16 3.75 0.42 -5.32
CA SER A 16 3.35 0.93 -6.64
C SER A 16 2.17 1.89 -6.54
N LEU A 17 1.20 1.58 -5.68
CA LEU A 17 0.03 2.42 -5.45
C LEU A 17 0.43 3.76 -4.80
N ALA A 18 1.32 3.73 -3.81
CA ALA A 18 1.83 4.94 -3.16
C ALA A 18 2.63 5.83 -4.13
N LEU A 19 3.48 5.24 -4.97
CA LEU A 19 4.22 5.96 -6.00
C LEU A 19 3.29 6.55 -7.07
N GLY A 20 2.28 5.79 -7.50
CA GLY A 20 1.25 6.28 -8.42
C GLY A 20 0.48 7.47 -7.84
N ALA A 21 0.16 7.44 -6.54
CA ALA A 21 -0.48 8.56 -5.88
C ALA A 21 0.42 9.80 -5.81
N ILE A 22 1.72 9.65 -5.57
CA ILE A 22 2.69 10.75 -5.62
C ILE A 22 2.74 11.36 -7.03
N ALA A 23 2.81 10.52 -8.06
CA ALA A 23 2.79 10.99 -9.45
C ALA A 23 1.48 11.74 -9.78
N LEU A 24 0.34 11.23 -9.29
CA LEU A 24 -0.97 11.87 -9.46
C LEU A 24 -1.05 13.23 -8.74
N LEU A 25 -0.52 13.32 -7.52
CA LEU A 25 -0.44 14.57 -6.75
C LEU A 25 0.43 15.61 -7.46
N ALA A 26 1.55 15.18 -8.05
CA ALA A 26 2.42 16.04 -8.85
C ALA A 26 1.70 16.54 -10.11
N ALA A 27 1.00 15.66 -10.83
CA ALA A 27 0.21 16.03 -12.00
C ALA A 27 -0.93 17.01 -11.64
N ALA A 28 -1.54 16.85 -10.47
CA ALA A 28 -2.60 17.72 -9.97
C ALA A 28 -2.09 19.05 -9.36
N LYS A 29 -0.77 19.29 -9.33
CA LYS A 29 -0.15 20.45 -8.65
C LYS A 29 -0.63 20.61 -7.20
N ALA A 30 -0.79 19.49 -6.50
CA ALA A 30 -1.27 19.48 -5.13
C ALA A 30 -0.32 20.22 -4.19
N GLY A 31 -0.87 20.77 -3.10
CA GLY A 31 -0.06 21.42 -2.07
C GLY A 31 0.95 20.46 -1.42
N PRO A 32 2.11 20.94 -0.95
CA PRO A 32 3.20 20.09 -0.43
C PRO A 32 2.76 19.15 0.69
N THR A 33 1.83 19.59 1.52
CA THR A 33 1.26 18.86 2.65
C THR A 33 0.66 17.50 2.22
N TRP A 34 0.05 17.43 1.04
CA TRP A 34 -0.62 16.21 0.56
C TRP A 34 0.33 15.08 0.17
N PHE A 35 1.58 15.41 -0.19
CA PHE A 35 2.61 14.43 -0.50
C PHE A 35 3.07 13.63 0.72
N THR A 36 2.81 14.10 1.93
CA THR A 36 3.07 13.36 3.16
C THR A 36 1.85 12.52 3.56
N PHE A 37 0.66 13.11 3.57
CA PHE A 37 -0.52 12.43 4.10
C PHE A 37 -1.06 11.33 3.19
N ILE A 38 -1.14 11.56 1.87
CA ILE A 38 -1.77 10.60 0.94
C ILE A 38 -0.96 9.30 0.85
N PRO A 39 0.37 9.31 0.64
CA PRO A 39 1.12 8.05 0.52
C PRO A 39 1.10 7.26 1.82
N ILE A 40 1.23 7.93 2.98
CA ILE A 40 1.14 7.27 4.29
C ILE A 40 -0.25 6.67 4.49
N GLY A 41 -1.31 7.42 4.18
CA GLY A 41 -2.69 6.93 4.27
C GLY A 41 -2.91 5.69 3.40
N ILE A 42 -2.39 5.68 2.17
CA ILE A 42 -2.47 4.53 1.27
C ILE A 42 -1.76 3.31 1.85
N LEU A 43 -0.56 3.48 2.40
CA LEU A 43 0.18 2.37 2.99
C LEU A 43 -0.54 1.81 4.22
N VAL A 44 -1.02 2.66 5.12
CA VAL A 44 -1.70 2.25 6.36
C VAL A 44 -3.04 1.59 6.06
N VAL A 45 -3.91 2.25 5.27
CA VAL A 45 -5.22 1.72 4.93
C VAL A 45 -5.09 0.49 4.03
N GLY A 46 -4.24 0.56 3.01
CA GLY A 46 -4.00 -0.56 2.09
C GLY A 46 -3.44 -1.79 2.79
N ALA A 47 -2.48 -1.62 3.70
CA ALA A 47 -1.97 -2.73 4.51
C ALA A 47 -3.05 -3.27 5.47
N SER A 48 -3.85 -2.40 6.09
CA SER A 48 -4.95 -2.81 6.97
C SER A 48 -6.02 -3.61 6.23
N VAL A 49 -6.37 -3.21 5.00
CA VAL A 49 -7.31 -3.93 4.13
C VAL A 49 -6.70 -5.26 3.66
N ALA A 50 -5.45 -5.28 3.23
CA ALA A 50 -4.78 -6.52 2.85
C ALA A 50 -4.70 -7.51 4.04
N GLN A 51 -4.46 -7.00 5.25
CA GLN A 51 -4.48 -7.77 6.48
C GLN A 51 -5.88 -8.33 6.79
N SER A 52 -6.93 -7.52 6.69
CA SER A 52 -8.31 -7.95 6.98
C SER A 52 -8.84 -8.98 5.98
N LEU A 53 -8.40 -8.90 4.71
CA LEU A 53 -8.66 -9.92 3.69
C LEU A 53 -7.84 -11.20 3.88
N GLY A 54 -6.97 -11.25 4.91
CA GLY A 54 -6.13 -12.41 5.21
C GLY A 54 -5.00 -12.60 4.22
N TRP A 55 -4.63 -11.60 3.42
CA TRP A 55 -3.54 -11.68 2.44
C TRP A 55 -2.20 -12.03 3.10
N PHE A 56 -1.98 -11.49 4.31
CA PHE A 56 -0.82 -11.77 5.14
C PHE A 56 -1.07 -12.85 6.19
N ASN A 57 -2.25 -13.46 6.26
CA ASN A 57 -2.49 -14.56 7.19
C ASN A 57 -1.89 -15.87 6.65
N LYS A 58 -1.32 -16.68 7.55
CA LYS A 58 -1.07 -18.09 7.26
C LYS A 58 -2.44 -18.71 7.03
N LYS A 59 -2.60 -19.53 5.98
CA LYS A 59 -3.69 -20.53 5.98
C LYS A 59 -3.59 -21.23 7.34
N ALA A 60 -4.60 -21.07 8.18
CA ALA A 60 -4.80 -21.98 9.30
C ALA A 60 -4.81 -23.38 8.68
N GLY A 61 -4.02 -24.28 9.27
CA GLY A 61 -3.91 -25.66 8.82
C GLY A 61 -5.27 -26.33 8.76
#